data_AF-A0A167M7C0-F1
#
_entry.id   AF-A0A167M7C0-F1
#
_cell.length_a   1.000
_cell.length_b   1.000
_cell.length_c   1.000
_cell.angle_alpha   90.00
_cell.angle_beta   90.00
_cell.angle_gamma   90.00
#
_symmetry.space_group_name_H-M   'P 1'
#
loop_
_entity.id
_entity.type
_entity.pdbx_description
1 polymer ?
#
loop_
_entity_poly.entity_id
_entity_poly.type
_entity_poly.pdbx_seq_one_letter_code
_entity_poly.pdbx_strand_id
1 'polypeptide(L)'
;MSGSRIPSADNQNKKTVKRSGHPQLTRITLKRSTPIEEKRNDEETCHKRKDFILSLQPEGILYNHNCIFIDEAGFNINMIKGHTRSKAGAPAFVKTKIKRATNVTILFALSAEGVESCHAKIVKGGTTVSMKY
;
A
#
# COMPACT_ATOMS: atom_id res chain seq x y z
N MET A 1 35.31 16.69 8.65
CA MET A 1 34.30 17.71 8.31
C MET A 1 32.97 17.00 8.15
N SER A 2 31.99 17.35 8.99
CA SER A 2 30.63 16.83 8.97
C SER A 2 29.74 17.64 8.04
N GLY A 3 28.81 16.96 7.36
CA GLY A 3 27.63 17.57 6.75
C GLY A 3 27.06 16.62 5.69
N SER A 4 25.77 16.36 5.58
CA SER A 4 24.61 16.59 6.44
C SER A 4 23.50 15.74 5.81
N ARG A 5 23.02 14.72 6.52
CA ARG A 5 21.94 13.84 6.05
C ARG A 5 20.62 14.56 6.25
N ILE A 6 19.86 14.72 5.16
CA ILE A 6 18.53 15.34 5.14
C ILE A 6 17.61 14.60 6.13
N PRO A 7 16.96 15.29 7.08
CA PRO A 7 16.01 14.63 7.98
C PRO A 7 14.73 14.24 7.21
N SER A 8 14.48 12.93 7.16
CA SER A 8 13.25 12.34 6.61
C SER A 8 12.07 12.59 7.55
N ALA A 9 10.94 12.98 6.93
CA ALA A 9 9.65 13.36 7.49
C ALA A 9 9.22 12.65 8.79
N ASP A 10 9.63 13.21 9.93
CA ASP A 10 9.09 12.88 11.24
C ASP A 10 8.00 13.89 11.60
N ASN A 11 6.85 13.84 10.93
CA ASN A 11 5.63 14.41 11.50
C ASN A 11 4.40 13.88 10.77
N GLN A 12 3.78 12.83 11.28
CA GLN A 12 2.35 12.83 11.65
C GLN A 12 2.04 11.52 12.41
N ASN A 13 1.36 11.66 13.54
CA ASN A 13 0.73 10.60 14.34
C ASN A 13 1.55 9.96 15.50
N LYS A 14 2.13 10.81 16.37
CA LYS A 14 2.59 10.39 17.70
C LYS A 14 1.50 10.62 18.76
N LYS A 15 0.47 9.76 18.85
CA LYS A 15 -0.34 9.71 20.09
C LYS A 15 0.32 8.79 21.12
N THR A 16 1.04 9.43 22.05
CA THR A 16 1.71 8.82 23.20
C THR A 16 0.69 8.49 24.28
N VAL A 17 0.61 7.23 24.71
CA VAL A 17 -0.09 6.86 25.96
C VAL A 17 0.99 6.50 26.99
N LYS A 18 1.02 7.22 28.12
CA LYS A 18 1.90 6.92 29.25
C LYS A 18 1.27 5.81 30.08
N ARG A 19 2.04 4.78 30.42
CA ARG A 19 1.71 3.80 31.48
C ARG A 19 2.64 4.06 32.66
N SER A 20 2.10 4.28 33.85
CA SER A 20 2.86 4.48 35.08
C SER A 20 3.09 3.14 35.79
N GLY A 21 4.36 2.81 36.06
CA GLY A 21 4.78 1.72 36.96
C GLY A 21 5.99 0.90 36.45
N HIS A 22 7.21 1.33 36.82
CA HIS A 22 8.54 0.65 36.97
C HIS A 22 8.98 -0.59 36.14
N PRO A 23 10.31 -0.87 36.06
CA PRO A 23 11.42 -0.16 35.41
C PRO A 23 11.75 -0.77 34.01
N GLN A 24 12.26 0.05 33.09
CA GLN A 24 12.66 -0.30 31.71
C GLN A 24 11.62 -1.01 30.82
N LEU A 25 10.33 -0.67 30.94
CA LEU A 25 9.32 -1.14 30.01
C LEU A 25 9.53 -0.52 28.62
N THR A 26 9.94 -1.33 27.65
CA THR A 26 9.96 -0.95 26.24
C THR A 26 8.58 -0.42 25.84
N ARG A 27 8.54 0.70 25.11
CA ARG A 27 7.31 1.36 24.69
C ARG A 27 6.60 0.52 23.62
N ILE A 28 5.72 -0.39 24.04
CA ILE A 28 4.92 -1.21 23.11
C ILE A 28 3.91 -0.31 22.39
N THR A 29 3.94 -0.32 21.06
CA THR A 29 3.03 0.44 20.20
C THR A 29 2.16 -0.53 19.41
N LEU A 30 0.85 -0.28 19.33
CA LEU A 30 -0.04 -1.04 18.46
C LEU A 30 0.25 -0.68 17.00
N LYS A 31 0.72 -1.67 16.22
CA LYS A 31 1.00 -1.54 14.79
C LYS A 31 0.16 -2.55 14.02
N ARG A 32 -0.26 -2.17 12.83
CA ARG A 32 -0.86 -3.10 11.86
C ARG A 32 0.27 -3.88 11.21
N SER A 33 0.20 -5.21 11.25
CA SER A 33 1.06 -6.05 10.43
C SER A 33 0.55 -5.99 8.98
N THR A 34 1.46 -5.74 8.05
CA THR A 34 1.21 -5.88 6.62
C THR A 34 2.00 -7.09 6.17
N PRO A 35 1.35 -8.16 5.66
CA PRO A 35 2.08 -9.28 5.10
C PRO A 35 2.87 -8.81 3.88
N ILE A 36 4.15 -9.16 3.84
CA ILE A 36 5.02 -8.94 2.69
C ILE A 36 5.45 -10.34 2.26
N GLU A 37 5.28 -10.66 0.98
CA GLU A 37 5.78 -11.92 0.43
C GLU A 37 7.30 -11.93 0.47
N GLU A 38 7.89 -12.90 1.18
CA GLU A 38 9.35 -13.01 1.34
C GLU A 38 10.05 -13.06 -0.03
N LYS A 39 9.47 -13.80 -0.97
CA LYS A 39 9.96 -13.93 -2.35
C LYS A 39 10.08 -12.58 -3.09
N ARG A 40 9.25 -11.58 -2.76
CA ARG A 40 9.29 -10.26 -3.42
C ARG A 40 10.56 -9.48 -3.11
N ASN A 41 11.13 -9.70 -1.93
CA ASN A 41 12.34 -9.02 -1.45
C ASN A 41 13.56 -9.96 -1.39
N ASP A 42 13.45 -11.16 -1.95
CA ASP A 42 14.57 -12.06 -2.07
C ASP A 42 15.65 -11.47 -2.99
N GLU A 43 16.93 -11.70 -2.63
CA GLU A 43 18.07 -11.11 -3.34
C GLU A 43 18.10 -11.54 -4.82
N GLU A 44 17.75 -12.80 -5.12
CA GLU A 44 17.71 -13.30 -6.49
C GLU A 44 16.67 -12.56 -7.32
N THR A 45 15.48 -12.33 -6.74
CA THR A 45 14.40 -11.59 -7.40
C THR A 45 14.78 -10.13 -7.63
N CYS A 46 15.51 -9.52 -6.69
CA CYS A 46 16.01 -8.16 -6.84
C CYS A 46 17.05 -8.05 -7.97
N HIS A 47 17.99 -9.01 -8.05
CA HIS A 47 18.98 -9.06 -9.13
C HIS A 47 18.31 -9.24 -10.49
N LYS A 48 17.38 -10.20 -10.64
CA LYS A 48 16.64 -10.43 -11.89
C LYS A 48 15.93 -9.18 -12.39
N ARG A 49 15.32 -8.40 -11.50
CA ARG A 49 14.66 -7.14 -11.87
C ARG A 49 15.65 -6.10 -12.35
N LYS A 50 16.81 -5.98 -11.69
CA LYS A 50 17.87 -5.07 -12.09
C LYS A 50 18.41 -5.44 -13.47
N ASP A 51 18.75 -6.71 -13.67
CA ASP A 51 19.31 -7.21 -14.93
C ASP A 51 18.34 -7.02 -16.09
N PHE A 52 17.05 -7.25 -15.85
CA PHE A 52 15.99 -6.96 -16.82
C PHE A 52 15.98 -5.48 -17.23
N ILE A 53 15.99 -4.54 -16.28
CA ILE A 53 16.01 -3.11 -16.61
C ILE A 53 17.30 -2.72 -17.36
N LEU A 54 18.44 -3.29 -16.99
CA LEU A 54 19.70 -3.05 -17.68
C LEU A 54 19.71 -3.61 -19.10
N SER A 55 19.08 -4.76 -19.34
CA SER A 55 18.97 -5.35 -20.68
C SER A 55 18.16 -4.51 -21.67
N LEU A 56 17.30 -3.62 -21.18
CA LEU A 56 16.47 -2.73 -22.01
C LEU A 56 17.20 -1.44 -22.40
N GLN A 57 18.25 -1.05 -21.67
CA GLN A 57 19.00 0.18 -21.96
C GLN A 57 19.67 0.19 -23.35
N PRO A 58 20.30 -0.91 -23.83
CA PRO A 58 20.85 -0.99 -25.18
C PRO A 58 19.79 -0.82 -26.28
N GLU A 59 18.52 -1.14 -26.01
CA GLU A 59 17.41 -0.95 -26.94
C GLU A 59 16.88 0.51 -26.93
N GLY A 60 17.52 1.40 -26.16
CA GLY A 60 17.10 2.79 -26.02
C GLY A 60 15.89 2.99 -25.12
N ILE A 61 15.46 1.96 -24.39
CA ILE A 61 14.35 2.03 -23.43
C ILE A 61 14.91 2.54 -22.10
N LEU A 62 14.64 3.81 -21.82
CA LEU A 62 15.09 4.53 -20.63
C LEU A 62 13.89 4.78 -19.71
N TYR A 63 13.78 3.99 -18.65
CA TYR A 63 12.64 3.97 -17.74
C TYR A 63 12.26 5.36 -17.17
N ASN A 64 13.21 6.28 -17.09
CA ASN A 64 13.08 7.63 -16.56
C ASN A 64 12.88 8.72 -17.63
N HIS A 65 12.80 8.36 -18.92
CA HIS A 65 12.73 9.34 -20.02
C HIS A 65 11.64 9.03 -21.05
N ASN A 66 11.45 7.76 -21.44
CA ASN A 66 10.58 7.41 -22.58
C ASN A 66 9.63 6.25 -22.29
N CYS A 67 9.33 5.98 -21.02
CA CYS A 67 8.48 4.88 -20.60
C CYS A 67 7.21 5.38 -19.89
N ILE A 68 6.10 4.72 -20.19
CA ILE A 68 4.84 4.83 -19.46
C ILE A 68 4.52 3.47 -18.84
N PHE A 69 4.40 3.44 -17.52
CA PHE A 69 4.05 2.27 -16.73
C PHE A 69 2.54 2.22 -16.54
N ILE A 70 1.93 1.09 -16.88
CA ILE A 70 0.50 0.87 -16.71
C ILE A 70 0.30 -0.20 -15.64
N ASP A 71 -0.45 0.13 -14.58
CA ASP A 71 -0.75 -0.82 -13.50
C ASP A 71 -2.20 -0.66 -12.99
N GLU A 72 -2.74 -1.77 -12.47
CA GLU A 72 -4.09 -1.84 -11.92
C GLU A 72 -4.05 -2.02 -10.40
N ALA A 73 -4.77 -1.15 -9.68
CA ALA A 73 -4.96 -1.25 -8.24
C ALA A 73 -6.45 -1.43 -7.89
N GLY A 74 -6.75 -2.54 -7.21
CA GLY A 74 -8.07 -2.82 -6.65
C GLY A 74 -8.23 -2.32 -5.21
N PHE A 75 -9.30 -1.58 -4.94
CA PHE A 75 -9.67 -1.06 -3.63
C PHE A 75 -11.06 -1.52 -3.24
N ASN A 76 -11.21 -2.00 -2.01
CA ASN A 76 -12.51 -2.30 -1.43
C ASN A 76 -12.97 -1.13 -0.57
N ILE A 77 -14.12 -0.51 -0.86
CA ILE A 77 -14.59 0.66 -0.10
C ILE A 77 -14.85 0.32 1.38
N ASN A 78 -15.19 -0.94 1.67
CA ASN A 78 -15.35 -1.41 3.04
C ASN A 78 -14.03 -1.96 3.61
N MET A 79 -12.87 -1.36 3.32
CA MET A 79 -11.63 -1.64 4.04
C MET A 79 -11.81 -1.31 5.53
N ILE A 80 -12.33 -2.27 6.30
CA ILE A 80 -12.45 -2.18 7.75
C ILE A 80 -11.03 -2.10 8.30
N LYS A 81 -10.78 -1.12 9.17
CA LYS A 81 -9.50 -1.02 9.87
C LYS A 81 -9.27 -2.34 10.63
N GLY A 82 -8.14 -3.00 10.37
CA GLY A 82 -7.77 -4.27 11.03
C GLY A 82 -7.62 -4.17 12.56
N HIS A 83 -7.72 -2.97 13.13
CA HIS A 83 -7.76 -2.74 14.57
C HIS A 83 -8.96 -1.86 14.93
N THR A 84 -9.76 -2.34 15.87
CA THR A 84 -10.85 -1.59 16.50
C THR A 84 -10.66 -1.68 18.02
N ARG A 85 -11.04 -0.63 18.75
CA ARG A 85 -10.96 -0.61 20.22
C ARG A 85 -12.32 -1.01 20.80
N SER A 86 -12.34 -1.95 21.73
CA SER A 86 -13.49 -2.28 22.56
C SER A 86 -13.12 -2.21 24.05
N LYS A 87 -14.13 -2.24 24.93
CA LYS A 87 -13.91 -2.41 26.37
C LYS A 87 -13.26 -3.77 26.62
N ALA A 88 -12.45 -3.86 27.68
CA ALA A 88 -11.87 -5.13 28.11
C ALA A 88 -13.00 -6.15 28.38
N GLY A 89 -12.84 -7.38 27.86
CA GLY A 89 -13.87 -8.42 27.95
C GLY A 89 -15.03 -8.29 26.95
N ALA A 90 -15.08 -7.23 26.13
CA ALA A 90 -16.13 -7.05 25.12
C ALA A 90 -15.58 -7.25 23.70
N PRO A 91 -16.28 -7.98 22.82
CA PRO A 91 -15.89 -8.11 21.42
C PRO A 91 -15.96 -6.77 20.68
N ALA A 92 -15.01 -6.54 19.77
CA ALA A 92 -14.96 -5.35 18.93
C ALA A 92 -15.68 -5.62 17.60
N PHE A 93 -16.98 -5.32 17.53
CA PHE A 93 -17.76 -5.46 16.30
C PHE A 93 -17.81 -4.14 15.50
N VAL A 94 -17.63 -4.25 14.18
CA VAL A 94 -17.90 -3.15 13.23
C VAL A 94 -19.18 -3.49 12.47
N LYS A 95 -20.29 -2.80 12.80
CA LYS A 95 -21.54 -2.93 12.05
C LYS A 95 -21.38 -2.26 10.69
N THR A 96 -21.39 -3.04 9.60
CA THR A 96 -21.40 -2.52 8.23
C THR A 96 -22.77 -2.78 7.58
N LYS A 97 -23.26 -1.81 6.80
CA LYS A 97 -24.60 -1.84 6.20
C LYS A 97 -24.77 -2.91 5.11
N ILE A 98 -23.68 -3.39 4.49
CA ILE A 98 -23.71 -4.32 3.35
C ILE A 98 -22.52 -5.30 3.45
N LYS A 99 -22.77 -6.61 3.35
CA LYS A 99 -21.71 -7.65 3.33
C LYS A 99 -20.86 -7.62 2.05
N ARG A 100 -21.45 -7.25 0.91
CA ARG A 100 -20.74 -7.06 -0.37
C ARG A 100 -20.36 -5.60 -0.53
N ALA A 101 -19.06 -5.33 -0.43
CA ALA A 101 -18.54 -4.00 -0.58
C ALA A 101 -18.46 -3.59 -2.04
N THR A 102 -18.64 -2.30 -2.30
CA THR A 102 -18.28 -1.70 -3.59
C THR A 102 -16.77 -1.85 -3.77
N ASN A 103 -16.37 -2.40 -4.91
CA ASN A 103 -14.97 -2.45 -5.31
C ASN A 103 -14.70 -1.33 -6.31
N VAL A 104 -13.55 -0.69 -6.19
CA VAL A 104 -13.04 0.31 -7.11
C VAL A 104 -11.75 -0.22 -7.67
N THR A 105 -11.70 -0.41 -8.98
CA THR A 105 -10.46 -0.70 -9.68
C THR A 105 -9.96 0.60 -10.29
N ILE A 106 -8.68 0.92 -10.11
CA ILE A 106 -8.06 2.09 -10.72
C ILE A 106 -6.91 1.62 -11.60
N LEU A 107 -6.95 1.99 -12.87
CA LEU A 107 -5.86 1.82 -13.82
C LEU A 107 -5.07 3.12 -13.88
N PHE A 108 -3.76 3.07 -13.64
CA PHE A 108 -2.86 4.21 -13.70
C PHE A 108 -1.87 4.05 -14.84
N ALA A 109 -1.62 5.14 -15.56
CA ALA A 109 -0.49 5.31 -16.45
C ALA A 109 0.46 6.34 -15.83
N LEU A 110 1.69 5.93 -15.53
CA LEU A 110 2.71 6.75 -14.86
C LEU A 110 3.96 6.87 -15.72
N SER A 111 4.53 8.06 -15.82
CA SER A 111 5.85 8.31 -16.41
C SER A 111 6.80 8.89 -15.36
N ALA A 112 8.01 9.24 -15.78
CA ALA A 112 8.94 10.01 -14.95
C ALA A 112 8.45 11.44 -14.64
N GLU A 113 7.56 11.99 -15.47
CA GLU A 113 6.98 13.31 -15.31
C GLU A 113 5.80 13.30 -14.33
N GLY A 114 5.12 12.16 -14.18
CA GLY A 114 4.07 11.96 -13.19
C GLY A 114 2.95 11.05 -13.67
N VAL A 115 1.71 11.45 -13.38
CA VAL A 115 0.51 10.71 -13.79
C VAL A 115 0.10 11.17 -15.18
N GLU A 116 0.24 10.29 -16.16
CA GLU A 116 -0.18 10.55 -17.55
C GLU A 116 -1.70 10.37 -17.72
N SER A 117 -2.26 9.35 -17.05
CA SER A 117 -3.70 9.07 -17.08
C SER A 117 -4.12 8.24 -15.88
N CYS A 118 -5.38 8.39 -15.48
CA CYS A 118 -6.01 7.53 -14.50
C CYS A 118 -7.46 7.24 -14.89
N HIS A 119 -7.86 5.97 -14.78
CA HIS A 119 -9.23 5.55 -15.00
C HIS A 119 -9.71 4.72 -13.82
N ALA A 120 -10.86 5.08 -13.25
CA ALA A 120 -11.45 4.35 -12.14
C ALA A 120 -12.78 3.71 -12.54
N LYS A 121 -12.91 2.41 -12.29
CA LYS A 121 -14.16 1.66 -12.48
C LYS A 121 -14.71 1.24 -11.13
N ILE A 122 -15.94 1.68 -10.85
CA ILE A 122 -16.67 1.32 -9.64
C ILE A 122 -17.61 0.17 -9.95
N VAL A 123 -17.43 -0.95 -9.26
CA VAL A 123 -18.32 -2.12 -9.33
C VAL A 123 -19.16 -2.15 -8.07
N LYS A 124 -20.45 -1.80 -8.20
CA LYS A 124 -21.43 -1.95 -7.12
C LYS A 124 -21.75 -3.44 -6.94
N GLY A 125 -21.70 -3.93 -5.71
CA GLY A 125 -21.99 -5.34 -5.40
C GLY A 125 -23.47 -5.68 -5.55
N GLY A 126 -23.87 -6.21 -6.72
CA GLY A 126 -25.16 -6.86 -7.00
C GLY A 126 -25.13 -7.53 -8.38
N THR A 127 -25.57 -8.79 -8.49
CA THR A 127 -25.77 -9.54 -9.76
C THR A 127 -26.66 -8.68 -10.68
N THR A 128 -26.43 -8.42 -11.98
CA THR A 128 -26.14 -9.23 -13.18
C THR A 128 -25.58 -8.19 -14.20
N VAL A 129 -24.63 -8.45 -15.10
CA VAL A 129 -24.82 -9.09 -16.42
C VAL A 129 -23.46 -9.58 -16.94
N SER A 130 -23.47 -10.77 -17.54
CA SER A 130 -22.45 -11.28 -18.44
C SER A 130 -21.95 -10.19 -19.39
N MET A 131 -20.65 -9.92 -19.39
CA MET A 131 -19.99 -9.33 -20.55
C MET A 131 -19.90 -10.45 -21.60
N LYS A 132 -20.64 -10.29 -22.69
CA LYS A 132 -20.34 -11.00 -23.94
C LYS A 132 -19.23 -10.21 -24.64
N TYR A 133 -18.19 -10.92 -25.05
CA TYR A 133 -17.19 -10.41 -25.99
C TYR A 133 -17.82 -10.26 -27.38
#